data_AF-A0A4R8MPR0-F1
#
_entry.id   AF-A0A4R8MPR0-F1
#
_cell.length_a   1.000
_cell.length_b   1.000
_cell.length_c   1.000
_cell.angle_alpha   90.00
_cell.angle_beta   90.00
_cell.angle_gamma   90.00
#
_symmetry.space_group_name_H-M   'P 1'
#
loop_
_entity.id
_entity.type
_entity.pdbx_description
1 polymer ?
#
loop_
_entity_poly.entity_id
_entity_poly.type
_entity_poly.pdbx_seq_one_letter_code
_entity_poly.pdbx_strand_id
1 'polypeptide(L)'
;MRPAIVLPIFFAISLVLFGNYYLFSGTKKNISRYNENPPFRIEDTTGSGGIHLLLDKDTNTVWRKKQNGKEDFDFFLELKLSHFWDGIEFSPRQFKNLNVIACPGETLPTFQMRFLLRESINVDKELRMPKDRLAFVYLFEEKNKSVISISLSKLPKFQKEKNYPENIHILTPEFKLLSQEGCIAEVELEETK
;
A
#
# COMPACT_ATOMS: atom_id res chain seq x y z
N MET A 1 31.82 -45.26 15.89
CA MET A 1 30.81 -44.70 16.82
C MET A 1 29.56 -45.56 16.78
N ARG A 2 28.92 -45.86 17.91
CA ARG A 2 27.72 -46.72 17.95
C ARG A 2 26.56 -46.03 17.23
N PRO A 3 25.79 -46.72 16.37
CA PRO A 3 24.69 -46.12 15.60
C PRO A 3 23.61 -45.48 16.50
N ALA A 4 23.44 -45.99 17.73
CA ALA A 4 22.56 -45.41 18.75
C ALA A 4 22.93 -43.98 19.19
N ILE A 5 24.15 -43.51 18.89
CA ILE A 5 24.64 -42.16 19.20
C ILE A 5 24.64 -41.29 17.93
N VAL A 6 24.92 -41.87 16.77
CA VAL A 6 24.99 -41.13 15.49
C VAL A 6 23.61 -40.72 14.99
N LEU A 7 22.61 -41.61 15.11
CA LEU A 7 21.26 -41.37 14.59
C LEU A 7 20.56 -40.18 15.28
N PRO A 8 20.58 -40.06 16.63
CA PRO A 8 19.96 -38.93 17.32
C PRO A 8 20.65 -37.60 17.00
N ILE A 9 21.99 -37.60 16.89
CA ILE A 9 22.77 -36.40 16.55
C ILE A 9 22.44 -35.95 15.12
N PHE A 10 22.42 -36.87 14.16
CA PHE A 10 22.06 -36.57 12.78
C PHE A 10 20.61 -36.04 12.67
N PHE A 11 19.68 -36.65 13.39
CA PHE A 11 18.28 -36.20 13.43
C PHE A 11 18.16 -34.79 14.04
N ALA A 12 18.86 -34.50 15.13
CA ALA A 12 18.89 -33.17 15.73
C ALA A 12 19.47 -32.12 14.76
N ILE A 13 20.57 -32.43 14.08
CA ILE A 13 21.16 -31.54 13.07
C ILE A 13 20.17 -31.30 11.92
N SER A 14 19.52 -32.34 11.42
CA SER A 14 18.53 -32.23 10.34
C SER A 14 17.34 -31.35 10.75
N LEU A 15 16.84 -31.48 11.98
CA LEU A 15 15.75 -30.63 12.49
C LEU A 15 16.18 -29.17 12.61
N VAL A 16 17.40 -28.90 13.09
CA VAL A 16 17.93 -27.54 13.18
C VAL A 16 18.07 -26.94 11.79
N LEU A 17 18.61 -27.67 10.82
CA LEU A 17 18.74 -27.19 9.44
C LEU A 17 17.37 -26.92 8.80
N PHE A 18 16.42 -27.84 8.97
CA PHE A 18 15.06 -27.67 8.45
C PHE A 18 14.34 -26.46 9.09
N GLY A 19 14.45 -26.31 10.41
CA GLY A 19 13.87 -25.17 11.13
C GLY A 19 14.45 -23.83 10.67
N ASN A 20 15.76 -23.74 10.51
CA ASN A 20 16.41 -22.54 9.98
C ASN A 20 15.98 -22.24 8.54
N TYR A 21 15.90 -23.25 7.68
CA TYR A 21 15.44 -23.08 6.30
C TYR A 21 13.97 -22.62 6.23
N TYR A 22 13.11 -23.20 7.05
CA TYR A 22 11.70 -22.82 7.13
C TYR A 22 11.54 -21.37 7.59
N LEU A 23 12.27 -20.96 8.62
CA LEU A 23 12.26 -19.57 9.11
C LEU A 23 12.81 -18.61 8.05
N PHE A 24 13.94 -18.94 7.42
CA PHE A 24 14.55 -18.08 6.41
C PHE A 24 13.66 -17.93 5.17
N SER A 25 13.11 -19.03 4.66
CA SER A 25 12.25 -19.00 3.47
C SER A 25 10.93 -18.28 3.75
N GLY A 26 10.29 -18.54 4.90
CA GLY A 26 9.07 -17.85 5.32
C GLY A 26 9.29 -16.35 5.50
N THR A 27 10.34 -15.96 6.21
CA THR A 27 10.69 -14.54 6.42
C THR A 27 10.98 -13.83 5.10
N LYS A 28 11.75 -14.43 4.20
CA LYS A 28 12.06 -13.83 2.89
C LYS A 28 10.79 -13.61 2.06
N LYS A 29 9.86 -14.59 2.06
CA LYS A 29 8.56 -14.48 1.36
C LYS A 29 7.71 -13.33 1.94
N ASN A 30 7.65 -13.21 3.26
CA ASN A 30 6.89 -12.15 3.93
C ASN A 30 7.50 -10.77 3.69
N ILE A 31 8.84 -10.65 3.76
CA ILE A 31 9.54 -9.39 3.44
C ILE A 31 9.26 -8.96 2.00
N SER A 32 9.33 -9.88 1.04
CA SER A 32 9.00 -9.58 -0.36
C SER A 32 7.57 -9.05 -0.49
N ARG A 33 6.61 -9.72 0.18
CA ARG A 33 5.22 -9.29 0.19
C ARG A 33 5.05 -7.89 0.80
N TYR A 34 5.70 -7.60 1.92
CA TYR A 34 5.60 -6.28 2.57
C TYR A 34 6.32 -5.16 1.81
N ASN A 35 7.37 -5.47 1.07
CA ASN A 35 8.02 -4.48 0.20
C ASN A 35 7.12 -4.13 -1.00
N GLU A 36 6.37 -5.10 -1.50
CA GLU A 36 5.43 -4.90 -2.60
C GLU A 36 4.15 -4.21 -2.13
N ASN A 37 3.50 -4.76 -1.11
CA ASN A 37 2.23 -4.35 -0.55
C ASN A 37 2.38 -4.24 0.98
N PRO A 38 2.93 -3.11 1.47
CA PRO A 38 3.07 -2.91 2.91
C PRO A 38 1.69 -2.90 3.60
N PRO A 39 1.57 -3.44 4.83
CA PRO A 39 0.30 -3.63 5.50
C PRO A 39 -0.18 -2.33 6.14
N PHE A 40 -0.33 -1.28 5.34
CA PHE A 40 -0.77 0.01 5.82
C PHE A 40 -2.28 0.09 5.98
N ARG A 41 -2.74 1.15 6.65
CA ARG A 41 -4.13 1.32 6.99
C ARG A 41 -4.94 1.61 5.72
N ILE A 42 -6.06 0.93 5.59
CA ILE A 42 -7.06 1.19 4.57
C ILE A 42 -8.40 1.31 5.27
N GLU A 43 -9.25 2.21 4.79
CA GLU A 43 -10.54 2.46 5.42
C GLU A 43 -11.61 2.69 4.36
N ASP A 44 -12.80 2.14 4.61
CA ASP A 44 -13.99 2.28 3.78
C ASP A 44 -15.13 2.82 4.65
N THR A 45 -15.48 4.08 4.44
CA THR A 45 -16.53 4.79 5.21
C THR A 45 -17.92 4.50 4.65
N THR A 46 -18.00 3.90 3.46
CA THR A 46 -19.24 3.50 2.81
C THR A 46 -19.78 2.20 3.38
N GLY A 47 -18.95 1.39 4.07
CA GLY A 47 -19.37 0.07 4.56
C GLY A 47 -19.61 -0.94 3.44
N SER A 48 -19.05 -0.70 2.25
CA SER A 48 -19.20 -1.59 1.10
C SER A 48 -18.45 -2.91 1.29
N GLY A 49 -17.33 -2.86 2.01
CA GLY A 49 -16.46 -4.00 2.28
C GLY A 49 -15.56 -4.32 1.08
N GLY A 50 -14.52 -5.13 1.30
CA GLY A 50 -13.60 -5.54 0.22
C GLY A 50 -12.60 -4.48 -0.22
N ILE A 51 -12.36 -3.44 0.58
CA ILE A 51 -11.42 -2.35 0.22
C ILE A 51 -9.97 -2.84 -0.03
N HIS A 52 -9.58 -3.95 0.61
CA HIS A 52 -8.27 -4.58 0.40
C HIS A 52 -8.09 -5.12 -1.03
N LEU A 53 -9.18 -5.35 -1.77
CA LEU A 53 -9.13 -5.81 -3.15
C LEU A 53 -8.55 -4.74 -4.09
N LEU A 54 -8.60 -3.45 -3.71
CA LEU A 54 -8.01 -2.38 -4.51
C LEU A 54 -6.47 -2.40 -4.59
N LEU A 55 -5.81 -3.27 -3.81
CA LEU A 55 -4.35 -3.34 -3.67
C LEU A 55 -3.83 -4.78 -3.84
N ASP A 56 -4.67 -5.70 -4.29
CA ASP A 56 -4.32 -7.12 -4.41
C ASP A 56 -3.65 -7.47 -5.75
N LYS A 57 -3.59 -6.50 -6.68
CA LYS A 57 -3.02 -6.62 -8.03
C LYS A 57 -3.83 -7.57 -8.94
N ASP A 58 -5.08 -7.85 -8.60
CA ASP A 58 -5.99 -8.65 -9.40
C ASP A 58 -7.13 -7.78 -9.94
N THR A 59 -7.06 -7.40 -11.22
CA THR A 59 -8.11 -6.58 -11.85
C THR A 59 -9.46 -7.30 -11.99
N ASN A 60 -9.57 -8.58 -11.60
CA ASN A 60 -10.83 -9.31 -11.57
C ASN A 60 -11.54 -9.22 -10.21
N THR A 61 -10.84 -8.87 -9.15
CA THR A 61 -11.45 -8.53 -7.87
C THR A 61 -11.84 -7.06 -7.89
N VAL A 62 -12.92 -6.70 -7.18
CA VAL A 62 -13.50 -5.37 -7.31
C VAL A 62 -14.02 -4.85 -5.98
N TRP A 63 -13.85 -3.55 -5.76
CA TRP A 63 -14.57 -2.80 -4.75
C TRP A 63 -15.74 -2.05 -5.41
N ARG A 64 -16.94 -2.24 -4.84
CA ARG A 64 -18.18 -1.62 -5.33
C ARG A 64 -18.79 -0.78 -4.24
N LYS A 65 -18.95 0.51 -4.51
CA LYS A 65 -19.67 1.43 -3.63
C LYS A 65 -21.14 1.01 -3.54
N LYS A 66 -21.61 0.68 -2.33
CA LYS A 66 -23.01 0.32 -2.04
C LYS A 66 -23.84 1.49 -1.52
N GLN A 67 -23.19 2.45 -0.89
CA GLN A 67 -23.83 3.63 -0.31
C GLN A 67 -22.80 4.76 -0.18
N ASN A 68 -23.25 5.97 0.11
CA ASN A 68 -22.34 7.09 0.35
C ASN A 68 -21.61 6.96 1.68
N GLY A 69 -20.34 7.37 1.70
CA GLY A 69 -19.57 7.52 2.93
C GLY A 69 -20.22 8.52 3.88
N LYS A 70 -20.03 8.31 5.18
CA LYS A 70 -20.44 9.28 6.22
C LYS A 70 -19.49 10.47 6.31
N GLU A 71 -18.27 10.28 5.83
CA GLU A 71 -17.18 11.25 5.88
C GLU A 71 -17.07 12.02 4.55
N ASP A 72 -16.15 12.99 4.51
CA ASP A 72 -15.84 13.74 3.30
C ASP A 72 -15.14 12.93 2.20
N PHE A 73 -14.84 11.65 2.46
CA PHE A 73 -14.29 10.67 1.53
C PHE A 73 -15.06 9.35 1.66
N ASP A 74 -15.09 8.56 0.58
CA ASP A 74 -15.67 7.21 0.58
C ASP A 74 -14.66 6.17 1.11
N PHE A 75 -13.39 6.30 0.71
CA PHE A 75 -12.31 5.45 1.21
C PHE A 75 -10.95 6.14 1.12
N PHE A 76 -9.97 5.65 1.85
CA PHE A 76 -8.56 5.97 1.63
C PHE A 76 -7.69 4.73 1.63
N LEU A 77 -6.55 4.84 0.95
CA LEU A 77 -5.57 3.77 0.84
C LEU A 77 -4.21 4.31 1.28
N GLU A 78 -3.60 3.73 2.30
CA GLU A 78 -2.17 3.98 2.55
C GLU A 78 -1.34 3.04 1.67
N LEU A 79 -0.52 3.60 0.77
CA LEU A 79 0.13 2.82 -0.30
C LEU A 79 1.56 2.43 0.05
N LYS A 80 2.47 3.40 0.08
CA LYS A 80 3.90 3.20 0.33
C LYS A 80 4.50 4.37 1.10
N LEU A 81 5.59 4.10 1.81
CA LEU A 81 6.44 5.17 2.35
C LEU A 81 7.13 5.92 1.22
N SER A 82 7.35 7.21 1.39
CA SER A 82 8.09 8.05 0.45
C SER A 82 9.56 7.66 0.35
N HIS A 83 10.08 6.91 1.32
CA HIS A 83 11.46 6.47 1.39
C HIS A 83 11.56 4.95 1.58
N PHE A 84 12.73 4.40 1.28
CA PHE A 84 13.15 3.07 1.67
C PHE A 84 14.50 3.14 2.38
N TRP A 85 14.74 2.23 3.32
CA TRP A 85 16.04 2.10 3.96
C TRP A 85 17.01 1.38 3.02
N ASP A 86 18.15 2.01 2.71
CA ASP A 86 19.17 1.43 1.82
C ASP A 86 20.31 0.71 2.58
N GLY A 87 20.25 0.67 3.91
CA GLY A 87 21.31 0.13 4.78
C GLY A 87 22.11 1.21 5.49
N ILE A 88 22.07 2.45 5.01
CA ILE A 88 22.84 3.59 5.53
C ILE A 88 21.91 4.74 5.87
N GLU A 89 20.99 5.06 4.97
CA GLU A 89 20.04 6.16 5.08
C GLU A 89 18.68 5.81 4.44
N PHE A 90 17.69 6.64 4.69
CA PHE A 90 16.38 6.57 4.03
C PHE A 90 16.47 7.31 2.70
N SER A 91 16.52 6.53 1.62
CA SER A 91 16.58 7.03 0.25
C SER A 91 15.18 7.23 -0.31
N PRO A 92 14.91 8.34 -1.02
CA PRO A 92 13.58 8.65 -1.54
C PRO A 92 13.20 7.74 -2.71
N ARG A 93 11.96 7.25 -2.71
CA ARG A 93 11.35 6.53 -3.83
C ARG A 93 10.91 7.53 -4.90
N GLN A 94 10.96 7.08 -6.16
CA GLN A 94 10.57 7.89 -7.32
C GLN A 94 9.21 7.42 -7.85
N PHE A 95 8.14 8.10 -7.45
CA PHE A 95 6.79 7.80 -7.90
C PHE A 95 6.45 8.58 -9.15
N LYS A 96 5.86 7.88 -10.14
CA LYS A 96 5.53 8.46 -11.44
C LYS A 96 4.04 8.73 -11.56
N ASN A 97 3.22 7.69 -11.40
CA ASN A 97 1.77 7.76 -11.57
C ASN A 97 1.04 6.99 -10.47
N LEU A 98 -0.19 7.42 -10.20
CA LEU A 98 -1.21 6.60 -9.57
C LEU A 98 -2.18 6.13 -10.65
N ASN A 99 -2.21 4.84 -10.91
CA ASN A 99 -3.12 4.23 -11.86
C ASN A 99 -4.41 3.82 -11.12
N VAL A 100 -5.56 4.19 -11.67
CA VAL A 100 -6.86 3.75 -11.18
C VAL A 100 -7.54 2.96 -12.30
N ILE A 101 -7.98 1.74 -11.98
CA ILE A 101 -8.47 0.77 -12.94
C ILE A 101 -9.95 0.47 -12.64
N ALA A 102 -10.79 0.57 -13.67
CA ALA A 102 -12.21 0.25 -13.60
C ALA A 102 -12.43 -1.26 -13.49
N CYS A 103 -13.62 -1.62 -13.04
CA CYS A 103 -14.06 -3.00 -13.02
C CYS A 103 -14.19 -3.61 -14.42
N PRO A 104 -14.02 -4.93 -14.57
CA PRO A 104 -14.13 -5.60 -15.87
C PRO A 104 -15.46 -5.29 -16.56
N GLY A 105 -15.41 -4.76 -17.79
CA GLY A 105 -16.59 -4.40 -18.58
C GLY A 105 -17.26 -3.07 -18.18
N GLU A 106 -16.71 -2.34 -17.21
CA GLU A 106 -17.21 -1.06 -16.74
C GLU A 106 -16.22 0.08 -17.03
N THR A 107 -16.66 1.31 -16.80
CA THR A 107 -15.85 2.52 -16.94
C THR A 107 -15.69 3.18 -15.57
N LEU A 108 -14.60 3.92 -15.37
CA LEU A 108 -14.36 4.62 -14.12
C LEU A 108 -15.52 5.59 -13.81
N PRO A 109 -16.05 5.56 -12.58
CA PRO A 109 -17.00 6.57 -12.13
C PRO A 109 -16.31 7.94 -12.01
N THR A 110 -17.09 9.01 -12.03
CA THR A 110 -16.58 10.35 -11.69
C THR A 110 -16.16 10.37 -10.22
N PHE A 111 -14.93 10.79 -9.97
CA PHE A 111 -14.38 10.83 -8.61
C PHE A 111 -13.52 12.05 -8.37
N GLN A 112 -13.48 12.48 -7.10
CA GLN A 112 -12.49 13.41 -6.59
C GLN A 112 -11.48 12.62 -5.74
N MET A 113 -10.20 12.88 -5.97
CA MET A 113 -9.11 12.32 -5.18
C MET A 113 -8.36 13.44 -4.47
N ARG A 114 -8.16 13.31 -3.16
CA ARG A 114 -7.23 14.13 -2.38
C ARG A 114 -5.99 13.29 -2.11
N PHE A 115 -4.84 13.74 -2.59
CA PHE A 115 -3.59 13.03 -2.33
C PHE A 115 -2.92 13.62 -1.09
N LEU A 116 -2.81 12.82 -0.03
CA LEU A 116 -2.23 13.22 1.23
C LEU A 116 -0.82 12.63 1.41
N LEU A 117 0.01 13.38 2.11
CA LEU A 117 1.27 12.93 2.71
C LEU A 117 1.03 12.80 4.20
N ARG A 118 0.76 11.57 4.63
CA ARG A 118 0.59 11.26 6.05
C ARG A 118 1.96 11.09 6.68
N GLU A 119 2.19 11.71 7.82
CA GLU A 119 3.41 11.51 8.59
C GLU A 119 3.60 10.02 8.91
N SER A 120 4.78 9.47 8.61
CA SER A 120 5.13 8.18 9.19
C SER A 120 5.32 8.41 10.69
N ILE A 121 4.67 7.66 11.57
CA ILE A 121 4.94 7.77 13.02
C ILE A 121 5.18 6.38 13.57
N ASN A 122 5.95 6.30 14.65
CA ASN A 122 6.01 5.07 15.42
C ASN A 122 4.89 5.09 16.44
N VAL A 123 3.76 4.44 16.12
CA VAL A 123 2.58 4.38 16.98
C VAL A 123 2.86 3.75 18.36
N ASP A 124 3.90 2.91 18.49
CA ASP A 124 4.29 2.33 19.77
C ASP A 124 5.03 3.34 20.67
N LYS A 125 5.64 4.36 20.08
CA LYS A 125 6.42 5.39 20.79
C LYS A 125 5.69 6.72 20.95
N GLU A 126 4.74 7.02 20.07
CA GLU A 126 4.06 8.30 19.99
C GLU A 126 2.55 8.16 20.27
N LEU A 127 2.07 8.75 21.36
CA LEU A 127 0.65 8.75 21.78
C LEU A 127 -0.18 9.83 21.07
N ARG A 128 0.05 10.06 19.79
CA ARG A 128 -0.68 11.06 18.99
C ARG A 128 -1.03 10.52 17.62
N MET A 129 -2.00 11.17 16.98
CA MET A 129 -2.32 10.86 15.59
C MET A 129 -1.23 11.39 14.63
N PRO A 130 -0.97 10.70 13.50
CA PRO A 130 -0.13 11.22 12.44
C PRO A 130 -0.70 12.53 11.89
N LYS A 131 0.17 13.44 11.46
CA LYS A 131 -0.27 14.67 10.76
C LYS A 131 -0.38 14.42 9.27
N ASP A 132 -1.47 14.88 8.68
CA ASP A 132 -1.69 14.82 7.24
C ASP A 132 -1.37 16.15 6.58
N ARG A 133 -0.65 16.11 5.46
CA ARG A 133 -0.44 17.26 4.58
C ARG A 133 -1.06 16.99 3.22
N LEU A 134 -1.98 17.85 2.80
CA LEU A 134 -2.54 17.79 1.44
C LEU A 134 -1.44 18.13 0.42
N ALA A 135 -1.18 17.22 -0.52
CA ALA A 135 -0.27 17.46 -1.63
C ALA A 135 -1.01 18.11 -2.82
N PHE A 136 -2.09 17.48 -3.28
CA PHE A 136 -2.93 18.02 -4.34
C PHE A 136 -4.33 17.38 -4.35
N VAL A 137 -5.24 18.01 -5.08
CA VAL A 137 -6.57 17.48 -5.39
C VAL A 137 -6.64 17.21 -6.89
N TYR A 138 -7.25 16.10 -7.25
CA TYR A 138 -7.51 15.70 -8.64
C TYR A 138 -9.00 15.40 -8.80
N LEU A 139 -9.59 15.86 -9.90
CA LEU A 139 -10.99 15.62 -10.24
C LEU A 139 -11.02 14.88 -11.58
N PHE A 140 -11.65 13.72 -11.59
CA PHE A 140 -11.83 12.88 -12.77
C PHE A 140 -13.28 12.97 -13.26
N GLU A 141 -13.49 13.57 -14.43
CA GLU A 141 -14.80 13.76 -15.07
C GLU A 141 -14.90 13.14 -16.47
N GLU A 142 -13.81 12.52 -16.97
CA GLU A 142 -13.81 11.91 -18.29
C GLU A 142 -14.73 10.68 -18.35
N LYS A 143 -15.44 10.53 -19.46
CA LYS A 143 -16.33 9.38 -19.71
C LYS A 143 -15.60 8.31 -20.52
N ASN A 144 -16.04 7.06 -20.39
CA ASN A 144 -15.59 5.92 -21.20
C ASN A 144 -14.10 5.56 -21.05
N LYS A 145 -13.49 5.84 -19.89
CA LYS A 145 -12.14 5.37 -19.56
C LYS A 145 -12.21 4.18 -18.63
N SER A 146 -11.53 3.10 -18.98
CA SER A 146 -11.32 1.96 -18.09
C SER A 146 -10.08 2.12 -17.21
N VAL A 147 -9.12 2.94 -17.62
CA VAL A 147 -7.88 3.20 -16.88
C VAL A 147 -7.55 4.68 -16.96
N ILE A 148 -7.08 5.25 -15.86
CA ILE A 148 -6.48 6.59 -15.80
C ILE A 148 -5.13 6.50 -15.07
N SER A 149 -4.15 7.26 -15.56
CA SER A 149 -2.86 7.44 -14.91
C SER A 149 -2.74 8.88 -14.42
N ILE A 150 -2.80 9.07 -13.10
CA ILE A 150 -2.72 10.38 -12.46
C ILE A 150 -1.25 10.68 -12.17
N SER A 151 -0.70 11.70 -12.83
CA SER A 151 0.69 12.11 -12.62
C SER A 151 0.96 12.53 -11.17
N LEU A 152 2.00 11.97 -10.58
CA LEU A 152 2.48 12.29 -9.23
C LEU A 152 3.60 13.35 -9.25
N SER A 153 3.82 14.02 -10.38
CA SER A 153 4.82 15.09 -10.51
C SER A 153 4.57 16.31 -9.61
N LYS A 154 3.36 16.42 -9.04
CA LYS A 154 2.97 17.47 -8.08
C LYS A 154 3.42 17.17 -6.65
N LEU A 155 3.90 15.95 -6.37
CA LEU A 155 4.46 15.62 -5.06
C LEU A 155 5.74 16.44 -4.79
N PRO A 156 6.03 16.78 -3.52
CA PRO A 156 7.28 17.41 -3.18
C PRO A 156 8.45 16.48 -3.53
N LYS A 157 9.58 17.08 -3.90
CA LYS A 157 10.83 16.35 -4.07
C LYS A 157 11.34 15.92 -2.69
N PHE A 158 11.26 14.63 -2.42
CA PHE A 158 11.80 14.04 -1.20
C PHE A 158 13.33 14.07 -1.22
N GLN A 159 13.93 14.36 -0.07
CA GLN A 159 15.38 14.38 0.13
C GLN A 159 15.80 13.13 0.87
N LYS A 160 17.10 12.82 0.89
CA LYS A 160 17.58 11.71 1.72
C LYS A 160 17.48 12.06 3.19
N GLU A 161 17.10 11.10 4.02
CA GLU A 161 16.89 11.29 5.44
C GLU A 161 17.68 10.28 6.28
N LYS A 162 18.13 10.68 7.46
CA LYS A 162 18.87 9.79 8.38
C LYS A 162 18.01 9.26 9.52
N ASN A 163 17.00 10.01 9.91
CA ASN A 163 16.20 9.72 11.09
C ASN A 163 14.78 9.34 10.68
N TYR A 164 14.31 8.17 11.12
CA TYR A 164 12.89 7.86 11.07
C TYR A 164 12.20 8.41 12.32
N PRO A 165 11.04 9.07 12.21
CA PRO A 165 10.23 9.24 10.99
C PRO A 165 10.33 10.61 10.27
N GLU A 166 11.29 11.45 10.65
CA GLU A 166 11.37 12.85 10.20
C GLU A 166 11.35 12.98 8.66
N ASN A 167 10.40 13.77 8.12
CA ASN A 167 10.18 14.01 6.69
C ASN A 167 9.89 12.75 5.83
N ILE A 168 9.60 11.61 6.47
CA ILE A 168 9.16 10.40 5.81
C ILE A 168 7.64 10.34 5.89
N HIS A 169 7.00 10.13 4.74
CA HIS A 169 5.55 10.19 4.60
C HIS A 169 5.01 8.89 4.06
N ILE A 170 3.81 8.51 4.47
CA ILE A 170 2.99 7.49 3.82
C ILE A 170 2.16 8.20 2.75
N LEU A 171 2.20 7.69 1.52
CA LEU A 171 1.39 8.17 0.41
C LEU A 171 -0.04 7.67 0.58
N THR A 172 -0.98 8.60 0.71
CA THR A 172 -2.36 8.28 1.08
C THR A 172 -3.35 9.02 0.18
N PRO A 173 -3.77 8.44 -0.96
CA PRO A 173 -4.92 8.94 -1.69
C PRO A 173 -6.23 8.65 -0.96
N GLU A 174 -7.04 9.69 -0.78
CA GLU A 174 -8.44 9.61 -0.38
C GLU A 174 -9.32 9.79 -1.62
N PHE A 175 -10.33 8.95 -1.77
CA PHE A 175 -11.25 8.97 -2.90
C PHE A 175 -12.67 9.28 -2.43
N LYS A 176 -13.37 10.10 -3.22
CA LYS A 176 -14.81 10.36 -3.12
C LYS A 176 -15.43 10.16 -4.49
N LEU A 177 -16.26 9.13 -4.63
CA LEU A 177 -17.07 8.94 -5.83
C LEU A 177 -18.23 9.93 -5.78
N LEU A 178 -18.42 10.69 -6.86
CA LEU A 178 -19.50 11.67 -6.94
C LEU A 178 -20.86 11.01 -7.21
N SER A 179 -20.85 9.80 -7.76
CA SER A 179 -22.02 8.95 -7.92
C SER A 179 -22.34 8.16 -6.65
N GLN A 180 -23.62 7.79 -6.48
CA GLN A 180 -24.08 6.92 -5.38
C GLN A 180 -23.53 5.50 -5.51
N GLU A 181 -23.37 5.03 -6.74
CA GLU A 181 -22.80 3.74 -7.08
C GLU A 181 -21.53 3.93 -7.92
N GLY A 182 -20.64 2.96 -7.88
CA GLY A 182 -19.43 2.96 -8.69
C GLY A 182 -18.54 1.79 -8.34
N CYS A 183 -17.62 1.47 -9.25
CA CYS A 183 -16.77 0.30 -9.14
C CYS A 183 -15.33 0.65 -9.51
N ILE A 184 -14.39 0.19 -8.68
CA ILE A 184 -12.95 0.28 -8.93
C ILE A 184 -12.38 -1.12 -8.69
N ALA A 185 -11.55 -1.60 -9.61
CA ALA A 185 -10.87 -2.88 -9.48
C ALA A 185 -9.58 -2.73 -8.67
N GLU A 186 -8.72 -1.80 -9.09
CA GLU A 186 -7.35 -1.69 -8.57
C GLU A 186 -6.90 -0.24 -8.54
N VAL A 187 -6.06 0.09 -7.56
CA VAL A 187 -5.32 1.34 -7.44
C VAL A 187 -3.83 0.99 -7.33
N GLU A 188 -3.09 1.24 -8.40
CA GLU A 188 -1.68 0.88 -8.50
C GLU A 188 -0.78 2.12 -8.43
N LEU A 189 0.30 2.02 -7.65
CA LEU A 189 1.34 3.03 -7.56
C LEU A 189 2.53 2.67 -8.46
N GLU A 190 2.74 3.43 -9.55
CA GLU A 190 3.85 3.22 -10.48
C GLU A 190 5.12 3.92 -9.97
N GLU A 191 6.18 3.13 -9.73
CA GLU A 191 7.51 3.60 -9.35
C GLU A 191 8.50 3.53 -10.54
N THR A 192 9.43 4.50 -10.60
CA THR A 192 10.58 4.41 -11.50
C THR A 192 11.65 3.53 -10.83
N LYS A 193 12.08 2.48 -11.53
CA LYS A 193 13.16 1.58 -11.07
C LYS A 193 14.53 2.25 -11.09
#